data_AF-A0AAV7IZ26-F1
#
_entry.id   AF-A0AAV7IZ26-F1
#
_cell.length_a   1.000
_cell.length_b   1.000
_cell.length_c   1.000
_cell.angle_alpha   90.00
_cell.angle_beta   90.00
_cell.angle_gamma   90.00
#
_symmetry.space_group_name_H-M   'P 1'
#
loop_
_entity.id
_entity.type
_entity.pdbx_description
1 polymer ?
#
loop_
_entity_poly.entity_id
_entity_poly.type
_entity_poly.pdbx_seq_one_letter_code
_entity_poly.pdbx_strand_id
1 'polypeptide(L)'
;MLRNIADSESSFTSIHNKTANNAKLSLKRTAAVANLSGAEGKIPKRSQKENLNDKFSELKSKMTSEQQIVIEYMELKFLSVEEQITSAKRSILYDIGQKYQTHSSHHKSNNSAASTKQADESWQSKIDVSFPIKDLEIFKSFDKDLKINIEMRNVVLLKKEIQILYSGVERVTKSVGKENIKATEVFSLIREFIENKYSDQRKTIKIIRVISTYLSGAGVRDGGRLTRPKD
;
A
#
# COMPACT_ATOMS: atom_id res chain seq x y z
N MET A 1 14.91 33.23 -61.98
CA MET A 1 13.61 33.33 -61.28
C MET A 1 13.87 33.32 -59.79
N LEU A 2 13.45 34.40 -59.13
CA LEU A 2 13.55 34.67 -57.70
C LEU A 2 12.56 33.81 -56.90
N ARG A 3 12.95 33.32 -55.72
CA ARG A 3 12.38 33.75 -54.42
C ARG A 3 13.05 33.05 -53.24
N ASN A 4 13.68 33.89 -52.41
CA ASN A 4 14.04 33.64 -51.02
C ASN A 4 12.77 33.40 -50.20
N ILE A 5 12.83 32.46 -49.26
CA ILE A 5 11.94 32.43 -48.09
C ILE A 5 12.84 32.38 -46.88
N ALA A 6 13.08 33.57 -46.34
CA ALA A 6 13.65 33.82 -45.04
C ALA A 6 12.51 33.97 -44.03
N ASP A 7 12.82 33.58 -42.80
CA ASP A 7 12.34 34.13 -41.52
C ASP A 7 10.84 34.08 -41.18
N SER A 8 10.54 33.29 -40.14
CA SER A 8 9.74 33.82 -39.03
C SER A 8 10.16 33.17 -37.72
N GLU A 9 11.07 33.85 -37.04
CA GLU A 9 11.35 33.69 -35.62
C GLU A 9 10.07 33.97 -34.83
N SER A 10 9.54 32.95 -34.16
CA SER A 10 8.49 33.12 -33.15
C SER A 10 9.16 33.29 -31.78
N SER A 11 9.32 34.55 -31.40
CA SER A 11 9.80 35.01 -30.11
C SER A 11 8.73 34.78 -29.03
N PHE A 12 8.78 33.62 -28.37
CA PHE A 12 8.03 33.43 -27.12
C PHE A 12 8.68 34.23 -26.01
N THR A 13 8.11 35.41 -25.77
CA THR A 13 8.47 36.28 -24.67
C THR A 13 8.02 35.69 -23.33
N SER A 14 8.94 35.82 -22.39
CA SER A 14 8.85 35.52 -20.96
C SER A 14 7.61 36.11 -20.29
N ILE A 15 6.84 35.27 -19.61
CA ILE A 15 5.98 35.68 -18.49
C ILE A 15 6.35 34.83 -17.27
N HIS A 16 7.49 35.16 -16.65
CA HIS A 16 7.77 34.77 -15.28
C HIS A 16 6.92 35.62 -14.33
N ASN A 17 5.70 35.17 -14.04
CA ASN A 17 4.91 35.71 -12.95
C ASN A 17 5.53 35.30 -11.62
N LYS A 18 6.20 36.27 -10.99
CA LYS A 18 6.48 36.28 -9.55
C LYS A 18 5.14 36.26 -8.79
N THR A 19 4.71 35.09 -8.36
CA THR A 19 3.73 34.94 -7.27
C THR A 19 4.43 34.27 -6.09
N ALA A 20 5.44 34.95 -5.55
CA ALA A 20 5.78 34.80 -4.15
C ALA A 20 4.69 35.50 -3.34
N ASN A 21 4.32 34.90 -2.20
CA ASN A 21 3.36 35.39 -1.19
C ASN A 21 1.92 34.93 -1.40
N ASN A 22 1.64 33.66 -1.04
CA ASN A 22 0.40 33.27 -0.33
C ASN A 22 0.48 31.87 0.33
N ALA A 23 1.69 31.34 0.60
CA ALA A 23 1.89 30.05 1.27
C ALA A 23 1.97 30.15 2.82
N LYS A 24 1.28 31.13 3.43
CA LYS A 24 1.34 31.35 4.89
C LYS A 24 -0.02 31.40 5.59
N LEU A 25 -1.01 30.70 5.04
CA LEU A 25 -2.35 30.59 5.62
C LEU A 25 -2.79 29.12 5.80
N SER A 26 -1.97 28.32 6.47
CA SER A 26 -2.41 27.00 6.98
C SER A 26 -1.65 26.57 8.24
N LEU A 27 -1.45 27.50 9.19
CA LEU A 27 -1.03 27.17 10.54
C LEU A 27 -2.00 27.79 11.53
N LYS A 28 -2.98 26.96 11.93
CA LYS A 28 -3.64 26.89 13.25
C LYS A 28 -4.93 26.08 13.12
N ARG A 29 -4.82 24.79 12.76
CA ARG A 29 -5.81 23.83 13.27
C ARG A 29 -5.43 23.58 14.72
N THR A 30 -6.12 24.32 15.56
CA THR A 30 -6.37 24.09 16.99
C THR A 30 -6.18 22.63 17.40
N ALA A 31 -4.98 22.30 17.89
CA ALA A 31 -4.78 21.24 18.87
C ALA A 31 -5.30 21.77 20.22
N ALA A 32 -6.62 21.88 20.33
CA ALA A 32 -7.33 22.24 21.56
C ALA A 32 -8.58 21.37 21.66
N VAL A 33 -8.35 20.06 21.77
CA VAL A 33 -9.29 19.10 22.34
C VAL A 33 -8.43 18.31 23.33
N ALA A 34 -8.09 18.89 24.48
CA ALA A 34 -8.86 18.74 25.71
C ALA A 34 -9.24 17.26 25.90
N ASN A 35 -8.45 16.49 26.64
CA ASN A 35 -8.68 16.33 28.09
C ASN A 35 -10.17 16.35 28.44
N LEU A 36 -10.92 15.35 27.97
CA LEU A 36 -12.21 14.99 28.53
C LEU A 36 -12.18 13.50 28.84
N SER A 37 -11.99 13.27 30.13
CA SER A 37 -12.19 12.04 30.87
C SER A 37 -13.51 11.34 30.51
N GLY A 38 -13.51 10.02 30.68
CA GLY A 38 -14.61 9.11 30.42
C GLY A 38 -15.99 9.62 30.86
N ALA A 39 -16.84 9.84 29.87
CA ALA A 39 -18.27 9.73 29.99
C ALA A 39 -18.78 9.29 28.61
N GLU A 40 -19.45 8.14 28.55
CA GLU A 40 -20.06 7.56 27.35
C GLU A 40 -21.22 8.44 26.86
N GLY A 41 -20.92 9.61 26.30
CA GLY A 41 -21.87 10.47 25.63
C GLY A 41 -21.95 10.14 24.15
N LYS A 42 -23.09 9.61 23.70
CA LYS A 42 -23.43 9.48 22.27
C LYS A 42 -23.17 10.80 21.55
N ILE A 43 -22.14 10.83 20.69
CA ILE A 43 -21.84 11.96 19.82
C ILE A 43 -23.03 12.14 18.85
N PRO A 44 -23.69 13.32 18.82
CA PRO A 44 -24.80 13.57 17.91
C PRO A 44 -24.26 13.67 16.47
N LYS A 45 -24.42 12.59 15.70
CA LYS A 45 -23.86 12.46 14.34
C LYS A 45 -24.64 13.20 13.23
N ARG A 46 -25.55 14.13 13.51
CA ARG A 46 -26.58 14.48 12.49
C ARG A 46 -26.87 15.94 12.11
N SER A 47 -26.10 16.97 12.51
CA SER A 47 -26.46 18.36 12.10
C SER A 47 -25.50 19.07 11.14
N GLN A 48 -24.35 18.51 10.78
CA GLN A 48 -23.37 19.25 9.95
C GLN A 48 -23.64 19.19 8.43
N LYS A 49 -24.44 18.24 7.95
CA LYS A 49 -24.63 18.03 6.50
C LYS A 49 -25.62 19.01 5.88
N GLU A 50 -26.65 19.42 6.62
CA GLU A 50 -27.68 20.35 6.13
C GLU A 50 -27.12 21.77 5.94
N ASN A 51 -26.18 22.21 6.78
CA ASN A 51 -25.62 23.56 6.71
C ASN A 51 -24.74 23.81 5.46
N LEU A 52 -24.19 22.75 4.85
CA LEU A 52 -23.28 22.89 3.71
C LEU A 52 -24.01 23.15 2.40
N ASN A 53 -25.19 22.56 2.22
CA ASN A 53 -25.93 22.67 0.96
C ASN A 53 -26.54 24.08 0.80
N ASP A 54 -27.03 24.65 1.90
CA ASP A 54 -27.56 26.01 1.94
C ASP A 54 -26.47 27.04 1.65
N LYS A 55 -25.28 26.89 2.24
CA LYS A 55 -24.12 27.75 1.98
C LYS A 55 -23.63 27.66 0.54
N PHE A 56 -23.67 26.47 -0.06
CA PHE A 56 -23.26 26.30 -1.44
C PHE A 56 -24.23 26.99 -2.41
N SER A 57 -25.53 26.93 -2.09
CA SER A 57 -26.58 27.61 -2.86
C SER A 57 -26.45 29.14 -2.78
N GLU A 58 -26.15 29.67 -1.58
CA GLU A 58 -25.88 31.10 -1.38
C GLU A 58 -24.60 31.56 -2.09
N LEU A 59 -23.56 30.71 -2.14
CA LEU A 59 -22.34 31.05 -2.86
C LEU A 59 -22.56 31.05 -4.38
N LYS A 60 -23.34 30.10 -4.89
CA LYS A 60 -23.66 29.97 -6.33
C LYS A 60 -24.48 31.16 -6.84
N SER A 61 -25.33 31.76 -6.00
CA SER A 61 -26.10 32.96 -6.36
C SER A 61 -25.28 34.25 -6.41
N LYS A 62 -24.13 34.30 -5.71
CA LYS A 62 -23.20 35.45 -5.73
C LYS A 62 -22.15 35.38 -6.84
N MET A 63 -22.09 34.27 -7.57
CA MET A 63 -21.09 34.03 -8.62
C MET A 63 -21.46 34.72 -9.93
N THR A 64 -20.45 35.15 -10.69
CA THR A 64 -20.65 35.66 -12.05
C THR A 64 -21.01 34.53 -13.02
N SER A 65 -21.65 34.86 -14.14
CA SER A 65 -22.03 33.89 -15.17
C SER A 65 -20.82 33.11 -15.72
N GLU A 66 -19.69 33.79 -15.94
CA GLU A 66 -18.44 33.15 -16.37
C GLU A 66 -17.94 32.11 -15.37
N GLN A 67 -17.97 32.45 -14.08
CA GLN A 67 -17.59 31.53 -13.02
C GLN A 67 -18.55 30.33 -12.97
N GLN A 68 -19.86 30.54 -13.18
CA GLN A 68 -20.85 29.46 -13.19
C GLN A 68 -20.57 28.46 -14.32
N ILE A 69 -20.25 28.93 -15.52
CA ILE A 69 -19.87 28.08 -16.66
C ILE A 69 -18.62 27.24 -16.32
N VAL A 70 -17.62 27.84 -15.69
CA VAL A 70 -16.40 27.12 -15.29
C VAL A 70 -16.72 26.03 -14.26
N ILE A 71 -17.57 26.31 -13.27
CA ILE A 71 -17.99 25.31 -12.27
C ILE A 71 -18.76 24.17 -12.95
N GLU A 72 -19.73 24.48 -13.80
CA GLU A 72 -20.52 23.47 -14.51
C GLU A 72 -19.63 22.57 -15.38
N TYR A 73 -18.66 23.16 -16.09
CA TYR A 73 -17.65 22.40 -16.84
C TYR A 73 -16.82 21.47 -15.94
N MET A 74 -16.39 21.95 -14.76
CA MET A 74 -15.66 21.13 -13.80
C MET A 74 -16.53 20.00 -13.25
N GLU A 75 -17.80 20.27 -12.90
CA GLU A 75 -18.76 19.26 -12.44
C GLU A 75 -18.93 18.15 -13.49
N LEU A 76 -19.10 18.52 -14.77
CA LEU A 76 -19.16 17.57 -15.88
C LEU A 76 -17.87 16.74 -16.02
N LYS A 77 -16.69 17.37 -15.88
CA LYS A 77 -15.41 16.66 -15.89
C LYS A 77 -15.27 15.69 -14.72
N PHE A 78 -15.72 16.07 -13.53
CA PHE A 78 -15.72 15.19 -12.36
C PHE A 78 -16.63 13.97 -12.56
N LEU A 79 -17.84 14.18 -13.07
CA LEU A 79 -18.76 13.08 -13.41
C LEU A 79 -18.12 12.10 -14.40
N SER A 80 -17.49 12.61 -15.47
CA SER A 80 -16.78 11.77 -16.45
C SER A 80 -15.64 10.96 -15.81
N VAL A 81 -14.90 11.54 -14.87
CA VAL A 81 -13.84 10.83 -14.13
C VAL A 81 -14.43 9.76 -13.20
N GLU A 82 -15.54 10.03 -12.52
CA GLU A 82 -16.23 9.05 -11.68
C GLU A 82 -16.72 7.82 -12.48
N GLU A 83 -17.23 8.05 -13.69
CA GLU A 83 -17.62 6.99 -14.61
C GLU A 83 -16.42 6.14 -15.03
N GLN A 84 -15.29 6.75 -15.39
CA GLN A 84 -14.06 6.05 -15.73
C GLN A 84 -13.52 5.22 -14.56
N ILE A 85 -13.53 5.77 -13.34
CA ILE A 85 -13.13 5.05 -12.12
C ILE A 85 -14.05 3.85 -11.89
N THR A 86 -15.36 4.03 -12.06
CA THR A 86 -16.34 2.95 -11.87
C THR A 86 -16.16 1.85 -12.92
N SER A 87 -15.91 2.22 -14.17
CA SER A 87 -15.59 1.30 -15.25
C SER A 87 -14.30 0.51 -14.97
N ALA A 88 -13.22 1.18 -14.59
CA ALA A 88 -11.95 0.54 -14.23
C ALA A 88 -12.10 -0.43 -13.05
N LYS A 89 -12.86 -0.06 -12.01
CA LYS A 89 -13.17 -0.95 -10.88
C LYS A 89 -13.88 -2.22 -11.34
N ARG A 90 -14.88 -2.10 -12.22
CA ARG A 90 -15.60 -3.27 -12.79
C ARG A 90 -14.66 -4.18 -13.59
N SER A 91 -13.78 -3.59 -14.41
CA SER A 91 -12.77 -4.34 -15.18
C SER A 91 -11.83 -5.13 -14.27
N ILE A 92 -11.26 -4.50 -13.24
CA ILE A 92 -10.34 -5.15 -12.29
C ILE A 92 -11.05 -6.29 -11.55
N LEU A 93 -12.29 -6.08 -11.10
CA LEU A 93 -13.07 -7.13 -10.42
C LEU A 93 -13.35 -8.32 -11.34
N TYR A 94 -13.63 -8.07 -12.62
CA TYR A 94 -13.82 -9.12 -13.60
C TYR A 94 -12.53 -9.93 -13.80
N ASP A 95 -11.40 -9.27 -13.97
CA ASP A 95 -10.09 -9.93 -14.15
C ASP A 95 -9.70 -10.77 -12.93
N ILE A 96 -9.93 -10.25 -11.71
CA ILE A 96 -9.71 -11.00 -10.47
C ILE A 96 -10.62 -12.23 -10.41
N GLY A 97 -11.91 -12.08 -10.74
CA GLY A 97 -12.88 -13.17 -10.77
C GLY A 97 -12.48 -14.28 -11.76
N GLN A 98 -12.04 -13.90 -12.96
CA GLN A 98 -11.55 -14.83 -13.98
C GLN A 98 -10.31 -15.58 -13.49
N LYS A 99 -9.29 -14.87 -13.00
CA LYS A 99 -8.07 -15.50 -12.45
C LYS A 99 -8.41 -16.48 -11.33
N TYR A 100 -9.29 -16.10 -10.42
CA TYR A 100 -9.72 -16.97 -9.33
C TYR A 100 -10.38 -18.26 -9.84
N GLN A 101 -11.25 -18.17 -10.85
CA GLN A 101 -11.87 -19.35 -11.47
C GLN A 101 -10.85 -20.26 -12.15
N THR A 102 -9.89 -19.69 -12.90
CA THR A 102 -8.80 -20.45 -13.53
C THR A 102 -7.94 -21.18 -12.49
N HIS A 103 -7.59 -20.53 -11.38
CA HIS A 103 -6.80 -21.18 -10.32
C HIS A 103 -7.60 -22.24 -9.55
N SER A 104 -8.89 -22.01 -9.33
CA SER A 104 -9.79 -22.95 -8.65
C SER A 104 -10.00 -24.25 -9.44
N SER A 105 -10.07 -24.18 -10.77
CA SER A 105 -10.20 -25.36 -11.62
C SER A 105 -8.93 -26.21 -11.66
N HIS A 106 -7.74 -25.59 -11.64
CA HIS A 106 -6.46 -26.30 -11.64
C HIS A 106 -6.19 -27.04 -10.31
N HIS A 107 -6.68 -26.52 -9.18
CA HIS A 107 -6.56 -27.23 -7.91
C HIS A 107 -7.44 -28.49 -7.80
N LYS A 108 -8.50 -28.59 -8.60
CA LYS A 108 -9.41 -29.76 -8.56
C LYS A 108 -8.95 -30.92 -9.45
N SER A 109 -8.04 -30.71 -10.41
CA SER A 109 -7.67 -31.77 -11.37
C SER A 109 -6.52 -32.68 -10.94
N ASN A 110 -5.79 -32.39 -9.85
CA ASN A 110 -4.54 -33.09 -9.52
C ASN A 110 -4.58 -33.95 -8.25
N ASN A 111 -5.75 -34.31 -7.73
CA ASN A 111 -5.84 -35.26 -6.62
C ASN A 111 -5.80 -36.72 -7.12
N SER A 112 -4.63 -37.15 -7.62
CA SER A 112 -4.20 -38.54 -7.53
C SER A 112 -3.41 -38.73 -6.23
N ALA A 113 -4.11 -39.26 -5.23
CA ALA A 113 -3.60 -40.10 -4.14
C ALA A 113 -2.17 -39.82 -3.61
N ALA A 114 -1.97 -38.70 -2.91
CA ALA A 114 -0.90 -38.60 -1.92
C ALA A 114 -1.47 -38.02 -0.62
N SER A 115 -1.47 -38.87 0.42
CA SER A 115 -1.87 -38.51 1.78
C SER A 115 -0.90 -37.46 2.34
N THR A 116 -1.29 -36.19 2.24
CA THR A 116 -0.60 -35.08 2.89
C THR A 116 -0.86 -35.19 4.39
N LYS A 117 0.07 -35.85 5.08
CA LYS A 117 0.10 -35.88 6.54
C LYS A 117 0.03 -34.45 7.07
N GLN A 118 -1.02 -34.17 7.84
CA GLN A 118 -1.16 -33.09 8.83
C GLN A 118 -0.24 -31.89 8.60
N ALA A 119 -0.72 -30.93 7.81
CA ALA A 119 -0.24 -29.57 7.97
C ALA A 119 -0.59 -29.14 9.40
N ASP A 120 0.46 -28.95 10.22
CA ASP A 120 0.42 -28.56 11.63
C ASP A 120 -0.73 -27.59 11.96
N GLU A 121 -1.79 -28.09 12.60
CA GLU A 121 -2.87 -27.29 13.21
C GLU A 121 -2.34 -26.43 14.40
N SER A 122 -1.05 -26.54 14.73
CA SER A 122 -0.42 -25.88 15.88
C SER A 122 -0.27 -24.37 15.76
N TRP A 123 -0.49 -23.77 14.58
CA TRP A 123 -0.45 -22.31 14.43
C TRP A 123 -1.82 -21.65 14.58
N GLN A 124 -2.91 -22.32 14.17
CA GLN A 124 -4.27 -21.79 14.32
C GLN A 124 -4.63 -21.66 15.80
N SER A 125 -4.23 -22.66 16.60
CA SER A 125 -4.34 -22.65 18.05
C SER A 125 -3.48 -21.58 18.73
N LYS A 126 -2.41 -21.08 18.09
CA LYS A 126 -1.57 -19.99 18.64
C LYS A 126 -2.09 -18.59 18.35
N ILE A 127 -2.88 -18.44 17.29
CA ILE A 127 -3.38 -17.14 16.83
C ILE A 127 -4.77 -16.85 17.39
N ASP A 128 -5.47 -17.86 17.92
CA ASP A 128 -6.85 -17.75 18.44
C ASP A 128 -7.81 -17.04 17.46
N VAL A 129 -7.57 -17.26 16.16
CA VAL A 129 -8.39 -16.71 15.07
C VAL A 129 -8.82 -17.87 14.19
N SER A 130 -10.14 -18.04 14.07
CA SER A 130 -10.72 -19.01 13.15
C SER A 130 -10.67 -18.48 11.72
N PHE A 131 -10.18 -19.31 10.80
CA PHE A 131 -10.18 -19.02 9.37
C PHE A 131 -11.28 -19.83 8.67
N PRO A 132 -11.94 -19.31 7.63
CA PRO A 132 -11.79 -17.96 7.07
C PRO A 132 -12.43 -16.88 7.96
N ILE A 133 -11.79 -15.71 8.08
CA ILE A 133 -12.32 -14.57 8.84
C ILE A 133 -13.55 -14.03 8.10
N LYS A 134 -14.74 -14.22 8.66
CA LYS A 134 -16.01 -13.82 8.03
C LYS A 134 -16.40 -12.37 8.33
N ASP A 135 -15.98 -11.84 9.47
CA ASP A 135 -16.41 -10.53 9.95
C ASP A 135 -15.33 -9.46 9.82
N LEU A 136 -15.74 -8.28 9.32
CA LEU A 136 -14.85 -7.16 9.08
C LEU A 136 -14.21 -6.60 10.37
N GLU A 137 -14.94 -6.64 11.48
CA GLU A 137 -14.43 -6.16 12.79
C GLU A 137 -13.37 -7.12 13.36
N ILE A 138 -13.51 -8.42 13.13
CA ILE A 138 -12.49 -9.44 13.47
C ILE A 138 -11.24 -9.24 12.60
N PHE A 139 -11.42 -8.91 11.33
CA PHE A 139 -10.28 -8.58 10.45
C PHE A 139 -9.52 -7.32 10.89
N LYS A 140 -10.23 -6.26 11.30
CA LYS A 140 -9.60 -5.02 11.77
C LYS A 140 -8.84 -5.19 13.08
N SER A 141 -9.36 -6.00 14.00
CA SER A 141 -8.66 -6.33 15.26
C SER A 141 -7.41 -7.15 14.97
N PHE A 142 -7.52 -8.19 14.14
CA PHE A 142 -6.37 -8.97 13.67
C PHE A 142 -5.29 -8.11 13.00
N ASP A 143 -5.66 -7.18 12.11
CA ASP A 143 -4.72 -6.28 11.44
C ASP A 143 -4.06 -5.29 12.42
N LYS A 144 -4.78 -4.83 13.45
CA LYS A 144 -4.21 -4.03 14.54
C LYS A 144 -3.23 -4.85 15.37
N ASP A 145 -3.58 -6.10 15.70
CA ASP A 145 -2.73 -6.98 16.51
C ASP A 145 -1.45 -7.34 15.75
N LEU A 146 -1.52 -7.54 14.43
CA LEU A 146 -0.35 -7.69 13.57
C LEU A 146 0.55 -6.44 13.53
N LYS A 147 -0.05 -5.25 13.61
CA LYS A 147 0.70 -3.97 13.62
C LYS A 147 1.33 -3.69 14.98
N ILE A 148 0.66 -4.04 16.07
CA ILE A 148 1.13 -3.83 17.44
C ILE A 148 2.21 -4.85 17.80
N ASN A 149 2.05 -6.09 17.36
CA ASN A 149 2.93 -7.19 17.76
C ASN A 149 4.05 -7.41 16.74
N ILE A 150 5.09 -6.57 16.83
CA ILE A 150 6.32 -6.64 16.02
C ILE A 150 6.94 -8.05 16.06
N GLU A 151 6.80 -8.79 17.17
CA GLU A 151 7.26 -10.18 17.28
C GLU A 151 6.48 -11.12 16.35
N MET A 152 5.15 -11.01 16.23
CA MET A 152 4.39 -11.81 15.25
C MET A 152 4.80 -11.48 13.80
N ARG A 153 5.05 -10.21 13.50
CA ARG A 153 5.52 -9.78 12.16
C ARG A 153 6.91 -10.33 11.85
N ASN A 154 7.80 -10.35 12.84
CA ASN A 154 9.14 -10.93 12.72
C ASN A 154 9.09 -12.46 12.64
N VAL A 155 8.20 -13.14 13.36
CA VAL A 155 8.01 -14.59 13.27
C VAL A 155 7.55 -15.02 11.87
N VAL A 156 6.71 -14.23 11.20
CA VAL A 156 6.32 -14.48 9.80
C VAL A 156 7.50 -14.30 8.84
N LEU A 157 8.32 -13.26 9.01
CA LEU A 157 9.50 -13.01 8.16
C LEU A 157 10.67 -13.98 8.41
N LEU A 158 10.74 -14.56 9.61
CA LEU A 158 11.73 -15.57 9.98
C LEU A 158 11.32 -16.99 9.56
N LYS A 159 10.18 -17.17 8.88
CA LYS A 159 9.76 -18.48 8.38
C LYS A 159 10.79 -19.05 7.40
N LYS A 160 11.11 -20.33 7.59
CA LYS A 160 12.06 -21.09 6.77
C LYS A 160 11.70 -21.07 5.27
N GLU A 161 10.41 -21.02 4.95
CA GLU A 161 9.89 -20.91 3.58
C GLU A 161 10.35 -19.62 2.89
N ILE A 162 10.21 -18.46 3.56
CA ILE A 162 10.67 -17.16 3.04
C ILE A 162 12.21 -17.15 2.93
N GLN A 163 12.90 -17.75 3.89
CA GLN A 163 14.36 -17.90 3.85
C GLN A 163 14.87 -18.83 2.72
N ILE A 164 14.03 -19.73 2.22
CA ILE A 164 14.36 -20.56 1.06
C ILE A 164 14.23 -19.74 -0.23
N LEU A 165 13.20 -18.92 -0.35
CA LEU A 165 12.90 -18.11 -1.54
C LEU A 165 13.87 -16.94 -1.73
N TYR A 166 14.23 -16.26 -0.64
CA TYR A 166 15.01 -15.02 -0.72
C TYR A 166 16.44 -15.19 -0.21
N SER A 167 17.35 -14.38 -0.74
CA SER A 167 18.75 -14.28 -0.34
C SER A 167 19.20 -12.82 -0.29
N GLY A 168 20.12 -12.50 0.63
CA GLY A 168 20.76 -11.18 0.69
C GLY A 168 21.72 -10.89 -0.48
N VAL A 169 22.11 -11.93 -1.22
CA VAL A 169 22.95 -11.87 -2.42
C VAL A 169 22.31 -12.81 -3.43
N GLU A 170 21.99 -12.35 -4.63
CA GLU A 170 21.51 -13.21 -5.72
C GLU A 170 22.44 -14.41 -5.85
N ARG A 171 21.92 -15.59 -5.49
CA ARG A 171 22.67 -16.82 -5.47
C ARG A 171 21.82 -17.87 -6.12
N VAL A 172 22.27 -18.34 -7.27
CA VAL A 172 21.75 -19.54 -7.90
C VAL A 172 22.32 -20.73 -7.14
N THR A 173 21.46 -21.52 -6.50
CA THR A 173 21.90 -22.71 -5.77
C THR A 173 21.08 -23.89 -6.28
N LYS A 174 21.73 -24.86 -6.95
CA LYS A 174 21.05 -26.00 -7.60
C LYS A 174 19.96 -25.53 -8.58
N SER A 175 20.31 -24.63 -9.50
CA SER A 175 19.43 -24.18 -10.60
C SER A 175 18.19 -23.34 -10.21
N VAL A 176 17.84 -23.26 -8.91
CA VAL A 176 16.81 -22.32 -8.41
C VAL A 176 17.49 -21.02 -8.02
N GLY A 177 17.21 -19.95 -8.77
CA GLY A 177 17.65 -18.59 -8.44
C GLY A 177 16.92 -18.09 -7.20
N LYS A 178 17.66 -17.80 -6.12
CA LYS A 178 17.06 -17.09 -4.99
C LYS A 178 16.89 -15.63 -5.34
N GLU A 179 15.70 -15.10 -5.08
CA GLU A 179 15.40 -13.71 -5.32
C GLU A 179 16.16 -12.80 -4.35
N ASN A 180 16.51 -11.61 -4.83
CA ASN A 180 17.24 -10.63 -4.06
C ASN A 180 16.32 -9.99 -3.02
N ILE A 181 16.54 -10.27 -1.74
CA ILE A 181 15.68 -9.69 -0.70
C ILE A 181 15.74 -8.16 -0.70
N LYS A 182 16.85 -7.57 -1.14
CA LYS A 182 17.01 -6.11 -1.18
C LYS A 182 16.09 -5.45 -2.21
N ALA A 183 15.63 -6.20 -3.21
CA ALA A 183 14.69 -5.72 -4.21
C ALA A 183 13.22 -5.82 -3.73
N THR A 184 12.96 -6.44 -2.58
CA THR A 184 11.60 -6.61 -2.06
C THR A 184 11.13 -5.37 -1.31
N GLU A 185 9.84 -5.06 -1.43
CA GLU A 185 9.19 -3.97 -0.68
C GLU A 185 9.33 -4.17 0.85
N VAL A 186 9.30 -5.42 1.29
CA VAL A 186 9.49 -5.80 2.69
C VAL A 186 10.86 -5.32 3.23
N PHE A 187 11.92 -5.46 2.45
CA PHE A 187 13.25 -4.99 2.87
C PHE A 187 13.30 -3.47 2.94
N SER A 188 12.61 -2.76 2.06
CA SER A 188 12.47 -1.30 2.13
C SER A 188 11.79 -0.87 3.43
N LEU A 189 10.71 -1.54 3.84
CA LEU A 189 10.03 -1.25 5.10
C LEU A 189 10.91 -1.53 6.33
N ILE A 190 11.66 -2.64 6.32
CA ILE A 190 12.62 -2.96 7.40
C ILE A 190 13.71 -1.88 7.47
N ARG A 191 14.22 -1.46 6.32
CA ARG A 191 15.25 -0.44 6.22
C ARG A 191 14.76 0.91 6.76
N GLU A 192 13.59 1.36 6.29
CA GLU A 192 12.96 2.61 6.73
C GLU A 192 12.72 2.60 8.24
N PHE A 193 12.25 1.47 8.80
CA PHE A 193 12.07 1.32 10.24
C PHE A 193 13.38 1.46 11.02
N ILE A 194 14.48 0.85 10.55
CA ILE A 194 15.79 0.94 11.20
C ILE A 194 16.35 2.37 11.09
N GLU A 195 16.22 3.00 9.92
CA GLU A 195 16.64 4.38 9.69
C GLU A 195 15.86 5.37 10.60
N ASN A 196 14.56 5.16 10.78
CA ASN A 196 13.72 5.96 11.68
C ASN A 196 14.04 5.73 13.17
N LYS A 197 14.41 4.51 13.55
CA LYS A 197 14.67 4.15 14.95
C LYS A 197 16.08 4.52 15.41
N TYR A 198 17.05 4.53 14.51
CA TYR A 198 18.46 4.79 14.83
C TYR A 198 18.98 5.98 14.05
N SER A 199 19.23 7.10 14.74
CA SER A 199 19.80 8.32 14.15
C SER A 199 21.26 8.15 13.68
N ASP A 200 21.97 7.15 14.20
CA ASP A 200 23.36 6.86 13.83
C ASP A 200 23.41 5.94 12.60
N GLN A 201 23.82 6.51 11.47
CA GLN A 201 23.96 5.80 10.20
C GLN A 201 24.88 4.58 10.29
N ARG A 202 25.93 4.61 11.13
CA ARG A 202 26.84 3.47 11.28
C ARG A 202 26.15 2.29 11.97
N LYS A 203 25.31 2.56 12.97
CA LYS A 203 24.49 1.53 13.62
C LYS A 203 23.46 0.95 12.67
N THR A 204 22.77 1.80 11.91
CA THR A 204 21.81 1.39 10.88
C THR A 204 22.45 0.45 9.86
N ILE A 205 23.60 0.82 9.29
CA ILE A 205 24.35 -0.02 8.35
C ILE A 205 24.75 -1.36 8.99
N LYS A 206 25.21 -1.34 10.25
CA LYS A 206 25.59 -2.56 10.98
C LYS A 206 24.41 -3.51 11.17
N ILE A 207 23.24 -2.98 11.54
CA ILE A 207 22.01 -3.78 11.73
C ILE A 207 21.54 -4.36 10.40
N ILE A 208 21.46 -3.54 9.34
CA ILE A 208 21.07 -4.00 8.00
C ILE A 208 22.03 -5.10 7.51
N ARG A 209 23.33 -4.96 7.77
CA ARG A 209 24.33 -5.98 7.44
C ARG A 209 24.08 -7.28 8.20
N VAL A 210 23.83 -7.23 9.51
CA VAL A 210 23.53 -8.43 10.32
C VAL A 210 22.27 -9.13 9.80
N ILE A 211 21.20 -8.39 9.51
CA ILE A 211 19.95 -8.94 8.95
C ILE A 211 20.21 -9.59 7.59
N SER A 212 20.93 -8.91 6.70
CA SER A 212 21.28 -9.45 5.38
C SER A 212 22.11 -10.73 5.48
N THR A 213 23.11 -10.75 6.38
CA THR A 213 23.94 -11.93 6.63
C THR A 213 23.11 -13.07 7.20
N TYR A 214 22.23 -12.81 8.17
CA TYR A 214 21.34 -13.80 8.77
C TYR A 214 20.45 -14.46 7.71
N LEU A 215 19.77 -13.66 6.89
CA LEU A 215 18.88 -14.13 5.82
C LEU A 215 19.63 -14.91 4.73
N SER A 216 20.87 -14.52 4.41
CA SER A 216 21.71 -15.25 3.45
C SER A 216 22.20 -16.61 3.95
N GLY A 217 22.34 -16.78 5.27
CA GLY A 217 22.90 -17.98 5.91
C GLY A 217 21.90 -19.08 6.25
N ALA A 218 20.60 -18.80 6.20
CA ALA A 218 19.54 -19.71 6.64
C ALA A 218 19.54 -21.08 5.95
N GLY A 219 19.93 -21.14 4.66
CA GLY A 219 19.99 -22.41 3.92
C GLY A 219 21.07 -23.39 4.40
N VAL A 220 22.05 -22.93 5.18
CA VAL A 220 23.20 -23.73 5.66
C VAL A 220 23.03 -24.14 7.13
N ARG A 221 22.33 -23.34 7.94
CA ARG A 221 22.25 -23.52 9.40
C ARG A 221 21.32 -24.65 9.85
N ASP A 222 20.16 -24.85 9.21
CA ASP A 222 19.10 -25.72 9.76
C ASP A 222 18.78 -26.94 8.87
N GLY A 223 19.79 -27.56 8.28
CA GLY A 223 19.61 -28.75 7.44
C GLY A 223 18.79 -28.52 6.16
N GLY A 224 18.50 -27.27 5.80
CA GLY A 224 17.65 -26.90 4.65
C GLY A 224 18.18 -27.34 3.27
N ARG A 225 19.40 -27.89 3.20
CA ARG A 225 19.92 -28.56 1.99
C ARG A 225 19.22 -29.90 1.70
N LEU A 226 18.70 -30.58 2.73
CA LEU A 226 18.06 -31.90 2.65
C LEU A 226 16.58 -31.82 2.28
N THR A 227 15.87 -30.77 2.69
CA THR A 227 14.41 -30.64 2.51
C THR A 227 13.98 -29.89 1.26
N ARG A 228 14.91 -29.54 0.36
CA ARG A 228 14.52 -28.90 -0.91
C ARG A 228 14.05 -29.96 -1.89
N PRO A 229 12.94 -29.72 -2.62
CA PRO A 229 12.57 -30.58 -3.73
C PRO A 229 13.77 -30.69 -4.67
N LYS A 230 14.16 -31.93 -4.96
CA LYS A 230 15.07 -32.22 -6.05
C LYS A 230 14.19 -32.16 -7.30
N ASP A 231 14.41 -31.14 -8.12
CA ASP A 231 14.07 -31.24 -9.53
C ASP A 231 15.04 -32.23 -10.20
#